data_AF-A0A4R0Z3E1-F1
#
_entry.id   AF-A0A4R0Z3E1-F1
#
_cell.length_a   1.000
_cell.length_b   1.000
_cell.length_c   1.000
_cell.angle_alpha   90.00
_cell.angle_beta   90.00
_cell.angle_gamma   90.00
#
_symmetry.space_group_name_H-M   'P 1'
#
loop_
_entity.id
_entity.type
_entity.pdbx_description
1 polymer ?
#
loop_
_entity_poly.entity_id
_entity_poly.type
_entity_poly.pdbx_seq_one_letter_code
_entity_poly.pdbx_strand_id
1 'polypeptide(L)'
;MKELQRRIDRMIIHLGGYWRPLSGLARLLEEVGEVGGALYANDRVALREELMDVFVISTCLANQYAITLTDQTTDRGESREDRTYYRLVREAGEVGRILNAYEGDKKLKASATPGSLQRHIEAVQRATIELADMNGFDLFAEIFSLIEDKSSRDFGRFDHTPDPITEESVRTYLMYMDGRYWGGIEAKPFEAVSRYREREGHLTRFLKIAEVEGLDGFVIRQPKPPFHIGRSAETDLQLPAHFAVEIEQHGVDTFWVVRKKG
;
A
#
# COMPACT_ATOMS: atom_id res chain seq x y z
N MET A 1 13.65 2.18 8.01
CA MET A 1 12.35 2.05 7.33
C MET A 1 12.34 1.14 6.10
N LYS A 2 13.13 1.39 5.04
CA LYS A 2 13.10 0.55 3.81
C LYS A 2 13.27 -0.96 4.06
N GLU A 3 14.22 -1.35 4.91
CA GLU A 3 14.42 -2.77 5.26
C GLU A 3 13.23 -3.37 6.02
N LEU A 4 12.63 -2.59 6.93
CA LEU A 4 11.46 -3.01 7.70
C LEU A 4 10.24 -3.20 6.78
N GLN A 5 10.00 -2.25 5.85
CA GLN A 5 8.95 -2.38 4.83
C GLN A 5 9.13 -3.67 4.00
N ARG A 6 10.36 -4.00 3.60
CA ARG A 6 10.67 -5.23 2.84
C ARG A 6 10.44 -6.50 3.65
N ARG A 7 10.77 -6.48 4.95
CA ARG A 7 10.54 -7.64 5.82
C ARG A 7 9.05 -7.88 6.05
N ILE A 8 8.28 -6.82 6.28
CA ILE A 8 6.82 -6.90 6.38
C ILE A 8 6.21 -7.37 5.05
N ASP A 9 6.67 -6.87 3.90
CA ASP A 9 6.25 -7.37 2.58
C ASP A 9 6.46 -8.88 2.43
N ARG A 10 7.66 -9.38 2.76
CA ARG A 10 7.95 -10.83 2.71
C ARG A 10 7.05 -11.65 3.63
N MET A 11 6.82 -11.17 4.86
CA MET A 11 5.92 -11.82 5.82
C MET A 11 4.50 -11.91 5.25
N ILE A 12 3.95 -10.79 4.75
CA ILE A 12 2.59 -10.75 4.21
C ILE A 12 2.45 -11.65 2.98
N ILE A 13 3.43 -11.66 2.07
CA ILE A 13 3.45 -12.58 0.94
C ILE A 13 3.44 -14.04 1.42
N HIS A 14 4.24 -14.37 2.43
CA HIS A 14 4.27 -15.73 2.99
C HIS A 14 2.93 -16.15 3.63
N LEU A 15 2.17 -15.19 4.17
CA LEU A 15 0.86 -15.39 4.77
C LEU A 15 -0.29 -15.54 3.76
N GLY A 16 -0.04 -15.30 2.46
CA GLY A 16 -1.06 -15.38 1.41
C GLY A 16 -1.24 -14.09 0.62
N GLY A 17 -0.44 -13.06 0.87
CA GLY A 17 -0.50 -11.78 0.16
C GLY A 17 -1.29 -10.70 0.90
N TYR A 18 -1.43 -9.55 0.25
CA TYR A 18 -2.08 -8.39 0.83
C TYR A 18 -3.61 -8.53 0.87
N TRP A 19 -4.23 -7.90 1.86
CA TRP A 19 -5.70 -7.78 1.92
C TRP A 19 -6.19 -6.77 0.89
N ARG A 20 -7.49 -6.82 0.56
CA ARG A 20 -8.14 -5.69 -0.12
C ARG A 20 -7.93 -4.41 0.71
N PRO A 21 -7.63 -3.25 0.09
CA PRO A 21 -7.24 -2.07 0.87
C PRO A 21 -8.28 -1.62 1.90
N LEU A 22 -9.58 -1.74 1.61
CA LEU A 22 -10.64 -1.41 2.57
C LEU A 22 -10.73 -2.41 3.73
N SER A 23 -10.34 -3.67 3.53
CA SER A 23 -10.16 -4.63 4.61
C SER A 23 -8.94 -4.27 5.47
N GLY A 24 -7.84 -3.85 4.84
CA GLY A 24 -6.67 -3.31 5.56
C GLY A 24 -7.01 -2.06 6.39
N LEU A 25 -7.86 -1.18 5.87
CA LEU A 25 -8.39 -0.04 6.62
C LEU A 25 -9.23 -0.47 7.82
N ALA A 26 -10.14 -1.43 7.65
CA ALA A 26 -10.98 -1.91 8.75
C ALA A 26 -10.11 -2.46 9.89
N ARG A 27 -9.08 -3.24 9.55
CA ARG A 27 -8.09 -3.70 10.53
C ARG A 27 -7.36 -2.55 11.20
N LEU A 28 -6.85 -1.57 10.44
CA LEU A 28 -6.18 -0.41 11.04
C LEU A 28 -7.06 0.30 12.08
N LEU A 29 -8.36 0.47 11.79
CA LEU A 29 -9.30 1.12 12.70
C LEU A 29 -9.63 0.25 13.92
N GLU A 30 -9.67 -1.08 13.76
CA GLU A 30 -9.80 -2.06 14.84
C GLU A 30 -8.62 -1.94 15.81
N GLU A 31 -7.38 -2.08 15.34
CA GLU A 31 -6.19 -2.01 16.20
C GLU A 31 -6.07 -0.64 16.92
N VAL A 32 -6.44 0.46 16.24
CA VAL A 32 -6.47 1.81 16.86
C VAL A 32 -7.53 1.89 17.98
N GLY A 33 -8.64 1.18 17.83
CA GLY A 33 -9.64 1.02 18.88
C GLY A 33 -9.10 0.22 20.06
N GLU A 34 -8.39 -0.87 19.79
CA GLU A 34 -7.79 -1.75 20.81
C GLU A 34 -6.66 -1.04 21.57
N VAL A 35 -5.83 -0.21 20.93
CA VAL A 35 -4.90 0.71 21.61
C VAL A 35 -5.64 1.57 22.63
N GLY A 36 -6.80 2.13 22.25
CA GLY A 36 -7.62 2.94 23.16
C GLY A 36 -8.18 2.13 24.32
N GLY A 37 -8.61 0.90 24.06
CA GLY A 37 -9.07 -0.05 25.07
C GLY A 37 -7.97 -0.40 26.08
N ALA A 38 -6.76 -0.67 25.59
CA ALA A 38 -5.61 -1.01 26.41
C ALA A 38 -5.15 0.18 27.28
N LEU A 39 -5.10 1.39 26.73
CA LEU A 39 -4.85 2.63 27.49
C LEU A 39 -5.90 2.82 28.60
N TYR A 40 -7.18 2.65 28.27
CA TYR A 40 -8.28 2.78 29.22
C TYR A 40 -8.20 1.76 30.37
N ALA A 41 -7.86 0.51 30.04
CA ALA A 41 -7.69 -0.58 31.01
C ALA A 41 -6.35 -0.51 31.77
N ASN A 42 -5.43 0.36 31.37
CA ASN A 42 -4.04 0.40 31.82
C ASN A 42 -3.33 -0.97 31.63
N ASP A 43 -3.68 -1.68 30.56
CA ASP A 43 -3.09 -2.97 30.20
C ASP A 43 -1.86 -2.75 29.30
N ARG A 44 -0.68 -2.81 29.91
CA ARG A 44 0.58 -2.58 29.21
C ARG A 44 0.95 -3.69 28.23
N VAL A 45 0.49 -4.92 28.45
CA VAL A 45 0.79 -6.04 27.54
C VAL A 45 -0.02 -5.87 26.27
N ALA A 46 -1.34 -5.68 26.41
CA ALA A 46 -2.22 -5.40 25.29
C ALA A 46 -1.76 -4.15 24.54
N LEU A 47 -1.49 -3.04 25.24
CA LEU A 47 -1.08 -1.78 24.60
C LEU A 47 0.13 -1.95 23.68
N ARG A 48 1.13 -2.71 24.13
CA ARG A 48 2.31 -3.00 23.33
C ARG A 48 1.97 -3.78 22.07
N GLU A 49 1.15 -4.82 22.18
CA GLU A 49 0.71 -5.64 21.04
C GLU A 49 -0.07 -4.80 20.02
N GLU A 50 -1.05 -4.01 20.48
CA GLU A 50 -1.89 -3.22 19.57
C GLU A 50 -1.11 -2.09 18.88
N LEU A 51 -0.14 -1.46 19.56
CA LEU A 51 0.74 -0.48 18.92
C LEU A 51 1.59 -1.12 17.82
N MET A 52 2.08 -2.34 18.04
CA MET A 52 2.82 -3.07 17.00
C MET A 52 1.91 -3.38 15.81
N ASP A 53 0.66 -3.71 16.06
CA ASP A 53 -0.31 -4.07 15.01
C ASP A 53 -0.72 -2.88 14.16
N VAL A 54 -0.98 -1.74 14.79
CA VAL A 54 -1.15 -0.45 14.10
C VAL A 54 0.07 -0.15 13.21
N PHE A 55 1.29 -0.38 13.70
CA PHE A 55 2.50 -0.13 12.92
C PHE A 55 2.64 -1.08 11.72
N VAL A 56 2.40 -2.38 11.92
CA VAL A 56 2.50 -3.40 10.87
C VAL A 56 1.43 -3.16 9.79
N ILE A 57 0.17 -2.95 10.18
CA ILE A 57 -0.93 -2.74 9.23
C ILE A 57 -0.77 -1.43 8.47
N SER A 58 -0.36 -0.35 9.14
CA SER A 58 -0.08 0.92 8.46
C SER A 58 1.09 0.81 7.48
N THR A 59 2.10 0.00 7.80
CA THR A 59 3.18 -0.35 6.85
C THR A 59 2.67 -1.18 5.67
N CYS A 60 1.76 -2.12 5.90
CA CYS A 60 1.17 -2.90 4.83
C CYS A 60 0.40 -2.01 3.84
N LEU A 61 -0.43 -1.10 4.37
CA LEU A 61 -1.12 -0.11 3.55
C LEU A 61 -0.12 0.76 2.77
N ALA A 62 0.97 1.21 3.37
CA ALA A 62 2.01 1.96 2.64
C ALA A 62 2.55 1.16 1.44
N ASN A 63 2.89 -0.11 1.66
CA ASN A 63 3.43 -0.98 0.62
C ASN A 63 2.43 -1.15 -0.53
N GLN A 64 1.13 -1.36 -0.26
CA GLN A 64 0.10 -1.52 -1.30
C GLN A 64 -0.02 -0.32 -2.25
N TYR A 65 0.34 0.88 -1.78
CA TYR A 65 0.35 2.11 -2.60
C TYR A 65 1.77 2.48 -3.06
N ALA A 66 2.70 1.52 -3.03
CA ALA A 66 4.12 1.68 -3.36
C ALA A 66 4.77 2.88 -2.64
N ILE A 67 4.31 3.24 -1.44
CA ILE A 67 4.79 4.37 -0.66
C ILE A 67 6.15 4.04 -0.05
N THR A 68 7.10 4.96 -0.19
CA THR A 68 8.40 4.87 0.50
C THR A 68 8.31 5.60 1.83
N LEU A 69 8.25 4.86 2.94
CA LEU A 69 8.14 5.44 4.27
C LEU A 69 9.47 6.05 4.71
N THR A 70 9.40 7.29 5.20
CA THR A 70 10.53 7.99 5.82
C THR A 70 10.65 7.65 7.31
N ASP A 71 11.81 7.93 7.91
CA ASP A 71 12.03 7.72 9.33
C ASP A 71 11.25 8.75 10.16
N GLN A 72 10.34 8.27 11.01
CA GLN A 72 9.43 9.10 11.80
C GLN A 72 9.97 9.49 13.19
N THR A 73 11.21 9.10 13.53
CA THR A 73 11.78 9.30 14.87
C THR A 73 12.31 10.71 15.16
N THR A 74 12.38 11.57 14.14
CA THR A 74 13.17 12.82 14.16
C THR A 74 12.44 14.07 14.66
N ASP A 75 11.12 14.01 14.84
CA ASP A 75 10.31 15.21 15.16
C ASP A 75 9.65 15.07 16.53
N ARG A 76 10.38 15.47 17.57
CA ARG A 76 10.00 15.27 18.98
C ARG A 76 9.57 16.60 19.60
N GLY A 77 8.26 16.77 19.76
CA GLY A 77 7.67 17.84 20.58
C GLY A 77 7.29 17.34 21.97
N GLU A 78 7.03 18.26 22.91
CA GLU A 78 6.37 17.91 24.16
C GLU A 78 4.93 17.42 23.85
N SER A 79 4.70 16.11 23.98
CA SER A 79 3.38 15.50 23.79
C SER A 79 2.92 14.79 25.07
N ARG A 80 1.60 14.80 25.28
CA ARG A 80 0.91 14.05 26.34
C ARG A 80 0.26 12.82 25.71
N GLU A 81 0.26 11.70 26.41
CA GLU A 81 -0.29 10.42 25.92
C GLU A 81 -1.71 10.55 25.33
N ASP A 82 -2.65 11.16 26.05
CA ASP A 82 -4.02 11.38 25.54
C ASP A 82 -4.03 12.14 24.20
N ARG A 83 -3.19 13.18 24.07
CA ARG A 83 -3.11 13.97 22.83
C ARG A 83 -2.50 13.15 21.70
N THR A 84 -1.52 12.31 22.02
CA THR A 84 -0.91 11.39 21.06
C THR A 84 -1.92 10.35 20.57
N TYR A 85 -2.73 9.77 21.46
CA TYR A 85 -3.80 8.84 21.08
C TYR A 85 -4.87 9.51 20.21
N TYR A 86 -5.36 10.71 20.59
CA TYR A 86 -6.31 11.43 19.73
C TYR A 86 -5.71 11.80 18.37
N ARG A 87 -4.40 12.05 18.30
CA ARG A 87 -3.71 12.23 17.02
C ARG A 87 -3.71 10.93 16.22
N LEU A 88 -3.38 9.79 16.82
CA LEU A 88 -3.45 8.48 16.17
C LEU A 88 -4.84 8.23 15.57
N VAL A 89 -5.91 8.42 16.34
CA VAL A 89 -7.30 8.27 15.88
C VAL A 89 -7.60 9.22 14.72
N ARG A 90 -7.20 10.48 14.83
CA ARG A 90 -7.41 11.48 13.77
C ARG A 90 -6.72 11.08 12.47
N GLU A 91 -5.45 10.68 12.52
CA GLU A 91 -4.68 10.31 11.33
C GLU A 91 -5.20 9.02 10.69
N ALA A 92 -5.59 8.02 11.50
CA ALA A 92 -6.22 6.80 10.99
C ALA A 92 -7.57 7.10 10.30
N GLY A 93 -8.34 8.06 10.82
CA GLY A 93 -9.54 8.57 10.17
C GLY A 93 -9.28 9.26 8.82
N GLU A 94 -8.18 10.02 8.71
CA GLU A 94 -7.76 10.61 7.43
C GLU A 94 -7.30 9.56 6.42
N VAL A 95 -6.55 8.54 6.85
CA VAL A 95 -6.25 7.36 6.02
C VAL A 95 -7.55 6.74 5.51
N GLY A 96 -8.53 6.53 6.38
CA GLY A 96 -9.82 5.98 5.97
C GLY A 96 -10.59 6.85 4.98
N ARG A 97 -10.53 8.17 5.14
CA ARG A 97 -11.14 9.11 4.21
C ARG A 97 -10.49 9.06 2.82
N ILE A 98 -9.17 8.93 2.75
CA ILE A 98 -8.41 8.84 1.49
C ILE A 98 -8.64 7.48 0.83
N LEU A 99 -8.54 6.37 1.57
CA LEU A 99 -8.77 5.03 1.03
C LEU A 99 -10.20 4.85 0.52
N ASN A 100 -11.21 5.36 1.24
CA ASN A 100 -12.58 5.36 0.72
C ASN A 100 -12.73 6.19 -0.56
N ALA A 101 -11.92 7.25 -0.71
CA ALA A 101 -11.88 8.00 -1.94
C ALA A 101 -11.16 7.28 -3.07
N TYR A 102 -10.16 6.45 -2.81
CA TYR A 102 -9.44 5.67 -3.82
C TYR A 102 -10.22 4.43 -4.23
N GLU A 103 -10.77 3.71 -3.27
CA GLU A 103 -11.26 2.34 -3.40
C GLU A 103 -12.78 2.22 -3.29
N GLY A 104 -13.42 3.16 -2.59
CA GLY A 104 -14.85 3.15 -2.34
C GLY A 104 -15.64 4.09 -3.25
N ASP A 105 -16.92 4.23 -2.92
CA ASP A 105 -17.91 4.97 -3.72
C ASP A 105 -17.84 6.49 -3.48
N LYS A 106 -17.12 6.92 -2.44
CA LYS A 106 -17.15 8.30 -1.97
C LYS A 106 -16.01 9.11 -2.57
N LYS A 107 -16.30 9.92 -3.60
CA LYS A 107 -15.35 10.92 -4.10
C LYS A 107 -15.02 11.97 -3.04
N LEU A 108 -13.79 12.47 -3.05
CA LEU A 108 -13.40 13.66 -2.28
C LEU A 108 -14.25 14.86 -2.73
N LYS A 109 -14.57 15.74 -1.77
CA LYS A 109 -15.17 17.04 -2.10
C LYS A 109 -14.18 17.84 -2.94
N ALA A 110 -14.65 18.65 -3.88
CA ALA A 110 -13.80 19.51 -4.70
C ALA A 110 -12.91 20.47 -3.87
N SER A 111 -13.36 20.83 -2.66
CA SER A 111 -12.62 21.67 -1.72
C SER A 111 -11.70 20.90 -0.76
N ALA A 112 -11.68 19.57 -0.82
CA ALA A 112 -10.88 18.77 0.11
C ALA A 112 -9.43 18.72 -0.34
N THR A 113 -8.51 19.03 0.56
CA THR A 113 -7.07 18.87 0.38
C THR A 113 -6.54 17.82 1.36
N PRO A 114 -6.81 16.51 1.15
CA PRO A 114 -6.39 15.48 2.09
C PRO A 114 -4.90 15.37 2.36
N GLY A 115 -4.03 16.07 1.63
CA GLY A 115 -2.64 15.62 1.54
C GLY A 115 -2.56 14.25 0.88
N SER A 116 -1.36 13.66 0.85
CA SER A 116 -1.16 12.30 0.36
C SER A 116 -1.49 11.27 1.44
N LEU A 117 -1.84 10.06 1.01
CA LEU A 117 -1.97 8.89 1.87
C LEU A 117 -0.67 8.65 2.65
N GLN A 118 0.48 8.82 2.00
CA GLN A 118 1.79 8.72 2.63
C GLN A 118 1.90 9.57 3.90
N ARG A 119 1.54 10.86 3.81
CA ARG A 119 1.64 11.78 4.95
C ARG A 119 0.85 11.27 6.16
N HIS A 120 -0.35 10.78 5.93
CA HIS A 120 -1.23 10.32 7.01
C HIS A 120 -0.79 8.97 7.58
N ILE A 121 -0.30 8.05 6.75
CA ILE A 121 0.31 6.80 7.24
C ILE A 121 1.55 7.11 8.09
N GLU A 122 2.43 8.00 7.63
CA GLU A 122 3.61 8.42 8.39
C GLU A 122 3.23 9.07 9.73
N ALA A 123 2.15 9.86 9.76
CA ALA A 123 1.64 10.46 10.99
C ALA A 123 1.01 9.43 11.95
N VAL A 124 0.34 8.40 11.44
CA VAL A 124 -0.10 7.23 12.23
C VAL A 124 1.11 6.54 12.87
N GLN A 125 2.15 6.23 12.08
CA GLN A 125 3.36 5.58 12.58
C GLN A 125 4.08 6.41 13.63
N ARG A 126 4.16 7.72 13.43
CA ARG A 126 4.76 8.64 14.41
C ARG A 126 4.00 8.64 15.73
N ALA A 127 2.68 8.76 15.70
CA ALA A 127 1.87 8.70 16.92
C ALA A 127 2.00 7.34 17.64
N THR A 128 2.10 6.27 16.88
CA THR A 128 2.31 4.90 17.41
C THR A 128 3.66 4.78 18.12
N ILE A 129 4.74 5.25 17.49
CA ILE A 129 6.10 5.26 18.08
C ILE A 129 6.13 6.13 19.33
N GLU A 130 5.55 7.32 19.28
CA GLU A 130 5.50 8.21 20.45
C GLU A 130 4.73 7.59 21.63
N LEU A 131 3.61 6.90 21.39
CA LEU A 131 2.88 6.18 22.44
C LEU A 131 3.74 5.06 23.04
N ALA A 132 4.45 4.31 22.21
CA ALA A 132 5.36 3.28 22.67
C ALA A 132 6.50 3.83 23.52
N ASP A 133 7.16 4.91 23.06
CA ASP A 133 8.24 5.58 23.78
C ASP A 133 7.77 6.08 25.15
N MET A 134 6.59 6.72 25.21
CA MET A 134 5.98 7.19 26.47
C MET A 134 5.72 6.05 27.46
N ASN A 135 5.46 4.85 26.93
CA ASN A 135 5.22 3.63 27.70
C ASN A 135 6.46 2.76 27.88
N GLY A 136 7.64 3.21 27.44
CA GLY A 136 8.91 2.51 27.59
C GLY A 136 9.02 1.22 26.78
N PHE A 137 8.35 1.14 25.62
CA PHE A 137 8.46 0.02 24.70
C PHE A 137 9.43 0.33 23.56
N ASP A 138 10.26 -0.63 23.18
CA ASP A 138 11.09 -0.53 21.97
C ASP A 138 10.42 -1.31 20.83
N LEU A 139 9.51 -0.65 20.10
CA LEU A 139 8.78 -1.27 19.00
C LEU A 139 9.72 -1.86 17.94
N PHE A 140 10.85 -1.20 17.64
CA PHE A 140 11.75 -1.65 16.59
C PHE A 140 12.55 -2.89 17.00
N ALA A 141 12.88 -3.04 18.29
CA ALA A 141 13.52 -4.25 18.79
C ALA A 141 12.57 -5.46 18.77
N GLU A 142 11.28 -5.24 19.04
CA GLU A 142 10.30 -6.31 19.24
C GLU A 142 9.52 -6.69 17.96
N ILE A 143 9.48 -5.82 16.95
CA ILE A 143 8.68 -6.06 15.74
C ILE A 143 9.10 -7.32 14.99
N PHE A 144 10.38 -7.71 15.05
CA PHE A 144 10.88 -8.88 14.33
C PHE A 144 10.42 -10.20 14.95
N SER A 145 10.45 -10.33 16.28
CA SER A 145 9.93 -11.53 16.95
C SER A 145 8.42 -11.67 16.73
N LEU A 146 7.68 -10.56 16.76
CA LEU A 146 6.24 -10.59 16.51
C LEU A 146 5.90 -10.97 15.07
N ILE A 147 6.67 -10.49 14.09
CA ILE A 147 6.52 -10.87 12.68
C ILE A 147 6.62 -12.40 12.53
N GLU A 148 7.57 -13.04 13.20
CA GLU A 148 7.73 -14.49 13.18
C GLU A 148 6.57 -15.21 13.89
N ASP A 149 6.20 -14.76 15.10
CA ASP A 149 5.13 -15.36 15.88
C ASP A 149 3.77 -15.24 15.18
N LYS A 150 3.43 -14.06 14.63
CA LYS A 150 2.20 -13.85 13.85
C LYS A 150 2.20 -14.63 12.56
N SER A 151 3.33 -14.69 11.86
CA SER A 151 3.43 -15.49 10.64
C SER A 151 3.07 -16.96 10.89
N SER A 152 3.43 -17.50 12.04
CA SER A 152 3.09 -18.90 12.39
C SER A 152 1.62 -19.08 12.77
N ARG A 153 1.03 -18.14 13.50
CA ARG A 153 -0.38 -18.19 13.95
C ARG A 153 -1.37 -17.99 12.82
N ASP A 154 -1.05 -17.09 11.90
CA ASP A 154 -1.98 -16.63 10.87
C ASP A 154 -1.82 -17.31 9.51
N PHE A 155 -0.87 -18.24 9.40
CA PHE A 155 -0.65 -19.00 8.18
C PHE A 155 -1.94 -19.73 7.73
N GLY A 156 -2.37 -19.46 6.50
CA GLY A 156 -3.56 -20.08 5.91
C GLY A 156 -4.90 -19.53 6.41
N ARG A 157 -4.91 -18.46 7.22
CA ARG A 157 -6.16 -17.80 7.66
C ARG A 157 -6.72 -16.80 6.64
N PHE A 158 -5.99 -16.51 5.57
CA PHE A 158 -6.34 -15.46 4.61
C PHE A 158 -6.37 -15.99 3.18
N ASP A 159 -7.39 -15.53 2.45
CA ASP A 159 -7.49 -15.78 1.01
C ASP A 159 -6.47 -14.94 0.25
N HIS A 160 -5.82 -15.55 -0.73
CA HIS A 160 -4.95 -14.81 -1.64
C HIS A 160 -5.77 -13.82 -2.47
N THR A 161 -5.47 -12.54 -2.30
CA THR A 161 -6.12 -11.46 -3.04
C THR A 161 -5.13 -10.84 -4.03
N PRO A 162 -5.49 -10.66 -5.31
CA PRO A 162 -4.64 -9.95 -6.26
C PRO A 162 -4.35 -8.51 -5.79
N ASP A 163 -3.08 -8.13 -5.82
CA ASP A 163 -2.60 -6.80 -5.44
C ASP A 163 -1.56 -6.31 -6.46
N PRO A 164 -1.69 -5.08 -6.98
CA PRO A 164 -0.83 -4.59 -8.05
C PRO A 164 0.65 -4.53 -7.68
N ILE A 165 1.03 -4.48 -6.40
CA ILE A 165 2.45 -4.52 -5.99
C ILE A 165 3.00 -5.94 -5.88
N THR A 166 2.15 -6.96 -5.98
CA THR A 166 2.55 -8.38 -5.94
C THR A 166 2.53 -9.06 -7.31
N GLU A 167 1.94 -8.41 -8.32
CA GLU A 167 1.90 -8.94 -9.68
C GLU A 167 3.31 -9.19 -10.24
N GLU A 168 3.46 -10.28 -10.98
CA GLU A 168 4.77 -10.69 -11.55
C GLU A 168 5.34 -9.61 -12.47
N SER A 169 4.47 -8.88 -13.18
CA SER A 169 4.83 -7.78 -14.08
C SER A 169 5.67 -6.71 -13.37
N VAL A 170 5.22 -6.22 -12.22
CA VAL A 170 5.94 -5.19 -11.46
C VAL A 170 7.12 -5.77 -10.70
N ARG A 171 6.99 -6.99 -10.14
CA ARG A 171 8.08 -7.63 -9.39
C ARG A 171 9.29 -7.88 -10.29
N THR A 172 9.07 -8.28 -11.53
CA THR A 172 10.12 -8.46 -12.54
C THR A 172 10.68 -7.12 -12.99
N TYR A 173 9.83 -6.13 -13.28
CA TYR A 173 10.27 -4.82 -13.75
C TYR A 173 11.14 -4.08 -12.73
N LEU A 174 10.81 -4.19 -11.43
CA LEU A 174 11.58 -3.62 -10.33
C LEU A 174 12.98 -4.25 -10.15
N MET A 175 13.28 -5.35 -10.84
CA MET A 175 14.66 -5.87 -10.90
C MET A 175 15.56 -5.05 -11.84
N TYR A 176 14.96 -4.27 -12.74
CA TYR A 176 15.66 -3.45 -13.73
C TYR A 176 15.58 -1.96 -13.43
N MET A 177 14.45 -1.51 -12.88
CA MET A 177 14.14 -0.10 -12.68
C MET A 177 13.75 0.18 -11.24
N ASP A 178 14.43 1.13 -10.61
CA ASP A 178 13.99 1.68 -9.34
C ASP A 178 12.80 2.63 -9.56
N GLY A 179 11.86 2.64 -8.62
CA GLY A 179 10.73 3.56 -8.60
C GLY A 179 9.49 2.96 -7.95
N ARG A 180 8.38 3.70 -8.07
CA ARG A 180 7.07 3.41 -7.47
C ARG A 180 6.11 2.97 -8.56
N TYR A 181 6.09 1.68 -8.81
CA TYR A 181 5.30 1.09 -9.87
C TYR A 181 4.20 0.20 -9.31
N TRP A 182 3.11 0.12 -10.07
CA TRP A 182 2.08 -0.91 -9.92
C TRP A 182 2.13 -1.84 -11.12
N GLY A 183 1.72 -3.09 -10.93
CA GLY A 183 1.68 -4.11 -11.96
C GLY A 183 0.25 -4.45 -12.36
N GLY A 184 0.08 -4.79 -13.64
CA GLY A 184 -1.12 -5.45 -14.11
C GLY A 184 -0.98 -6.97 -14.04
N ILE A 185 -2.14 -7.62 -14.04
CA ILE A 185 -2.28 -9.07 -14.04
C ILE A 185 -1.59 -9.70 -15.25
N GLU A 186 -1.35 -11.01 -15.17
CA GLU A 186 -0.80 -11.78 -16.28
C GLU A 186 -1.69 -11.68 -17.54
N ALA A 187 -1.04 -11.35 -18.66
CA ALA A 187 -1.65 -11.30 -19.97
C ALA A 187 -1.73 -12.71 -20.57
N LYS A 188 -2.86 -13.04 -21.19
CA LYS A 188 -3.02 -14.34 -21.85
C LYS A 188 -2.34 -14.34 -23.23
N PRO A 189 -1.82 -15.48 -23.72
CA PRO A 189 -1.30 -15.59 -25.07
C PRO A 189 -2.35 -15.18 -26.11
N PHE A 190 -1.94 -14.40 -27.12
CA PHE A 190 -2.81 -13.90 -28.21
C PHE A 190 -3.98 -13.02 -27.76
N GLU A 191 -3.98 -12.53 -26.52
CA GLU A 191 -5.06 -11.70 -26.02
C GLU A 191 -5.10 -10.35 -26.74
N ALA A 192 -6.31 -9.86 -27.01
CA ALA A 192 -6.49 -8.48 -27.47
C ALA A 192 -6.35 -7.51 -26.29
N VAL A 193 -5.72 -6.36 -26.49
CA VAL A 193 -5.50 -5.36 -25.42
C VAL A 193 -6.83 -4.94 -24.77
N SER A 194 -7.90 -4.81 -25.55
CA SER A 194 -9.24 -4.50 -25.03
C SER A 194 -9.80 -5.59 -24.11
N ARG A 195 -9.52 -6.87 -24.40
CA ARG A 195 -9.92 -8.01 -23.55
C ARG A 195 -9.07 -8.09 -22.29
N TYR A 196 -7.78 -7.79 -22.40
CA TYR A 196 -6.92 -7.62 -21.22
C TYR A 196 -7.49 -6.54 -20.30
N ARG A 197 -7.85 -5.38 -20.87
CA ARG A 197 -8.43 -4.24 -20.13
C ARG A 197 -9.73 -4.59 -19.39
N GLU A 198 -10.58 -5.47 -19.94
CA GLU A 198 -11.81 -5.91 -19.29
C GLU A 198 -11.58 -6.71 -18.00
N ARG A 199 -10.45 -7.43 -17.91
CA ARG A 199 -10.08 -8.24 -16.73
C ARG A 199 -9.18 -7.49 -15.75
N GLU A 200 -8.38 -6.56 -16.26
CA GLU A 200 -7.41 -5.77 -15.51
C GLU A 200 -8.09 -4.65 -14.70
N GLY A 201 -8.35 -4.93 -13.42
CA GLY A 201 -9.03 -4.02 -12.50
C GLY A 201 -8.14 -2.96 -11.83
N HIS A 202 -6.83 -3.21 -11.71
CA HIS A 202 -5.88 -2.31 -11.07
C HIS A 202 -5.57 -1.07 -11.90
N LEU A 203 -5.54 -1.15 -13.24
CA LEU A 203 -5.25 0.02 -14.08
C LEU A 203 -6.23 1.17 -13.85
N THR A 204 -7.52 0.89 -13.63
CA THR A 204 -8.51 1.94 -13.31
C THR A 204 -8.19 2.64 -11.99
N ARG A 205 -7.73 1.87 -10.99
CA ARG A 205 -7.30 2.42 -9.70
C ARG A 205 -6.03 3.25 -9.88
N PHE A 206 -5.03 2.73 -10.59
CA PHE A 206 -3.79 3.44 -10.91
C PHE A 206 -4.05 4.83 -11.51
N LEU A 207 -4.87 4.91 -12.57
CA LEU A 207 -5.16 6.16 -13.29
C LEU A 207 -5.78 7.24 -12.38
N LYS A 208 -6.44 6.82 -11.29
CA LYS A 208 -7.06 7.72 -10.32
C LYS A 208 -6.06 8.23 -9.27
N ILE A 209 -5.08 7.40 -8.88
CA ILE A 209 -4.21 7.69 -7.74
C ILE A 209 -2.80 8.12 -8.14
N ALA A 210 -2.34 7.78 -9.34
CA ALA A 210 -0.93 7.87 -9.72
C ALA A 210 -0.38 9.28 -9.56
N GLU A 211 -1.14 10.29 -9.96
CA GLU A 211 -0.72 11.69 -9.81
C GLU A 211 -0.72 12.16 -8.36
N VAL A 212 -1.71 11.75 -7.56
CA VAL A 212 -1.86 12.20 -6.17
C VAL A 212 -0.78 11.58 -5.29
N GLU A 213 -0.50 10.29 -5.50
CA GLU A 213 0.46 9.56 -4.69
C GLU A 213 1.86 9.55 -5.30
N GLY A 214 2.05 10.03 -6.53
CA GLY A 214 3.35 10.05 -7.19
C GLY A 214 3.84 8.66 -7.58
N LEU A 215 2.99 7.88 -8.26
CA LEU A 215 3.40 6.62 -8.90
C LEU A 215 4.05 6.90 -10.25
N ASP A 216 5.16 6.22 -10.51
CA ASP A 216 6.00 6.42 -11.70
C ASP A 216 5.43 5.72 -12.95
N GLY A 217 4.60 4.70 -12.76
CA GLY A 217 3.98 3.98 -13.87
C GLY A 217 3.18 2.75 -13.47
N PHE A 218 2.38 2.26 -14.43
CA PHE A 218 1.70 0.97 -14.36
C PHE A 218 2.28 0.02 -15.39
N VAL A 219 2.77 -1.13 -14.94
CA VAL A 219 3.59 -2.04 -15.71
C VAL A 219 2.77 -3.25 -16.15
N ILE A 220 2.76 -3.52 -17.45
CA ILE A 220 2.19 -4.73 -18.03
C ILE A 220 3.32 -5.49 -18.72
N ARG A 221 3.51 -6.75 -18.38
CA ARG A 221 4.48 -7.60 -19.10
C ARG A 221 3.84 -8.10 -20.38
N GLN A 222 4.53 -7.92 -21.51
CA GLN A 222 4.02 -8.34 -22.81
C GLN A 222 3.98 -9.88 -22.88
N PRO A 223 2.84 -10.48 -23.28
CA PRO A 223 2.76 -11.93 -23.41
C PRO A 223 3.59 -12.42 -24.60
N LYS A 224 3.88 -13.72 -24.61
CA LYS A 224 4.46 -14.42 -25.76
C LYS A 224 3.44 -15.46 -26.26
N PRO A 225 2.85 -15.29 -27.45
CA PRO A 225 3.04 -14.19 -28.42
C PRO A 225 2.44 -12.84 -27.98
N PRO A 226 2.90 -11.71 -28.55
CA PRO A 226 2.47 -10.36 -28.17
C PRO A 226 0.95 -10.11 -28.29
N PHE A 227 0.49 -9.08 -27.58
CA PHE A 227 -0.90 -8.61 -27.66
C PHE A 227 -1.36 -8.35 -29.10
N HIS A 228 -2.63 -8.64 -29.36
CA HIS A 228 -3.31 -8.12 -30.54
C HIS A 228 -3.76 -6.68 -30.26
N ILE A 229 -3.23 -5.72 -31.02
CA ILE A 229 -3.62 -4.31 -30.95
C ILE A 229 -4.70 -4.05 -32.00
N GLY A 230 -5.86 -3.58 -31.58
CA GLY A 230 -6.96 -3.26 -32.50
C GLY A 230 -6.76 -1.89 -33.15
N ARG A 231 -6.66 -0.83 -32.34
CA ARG A 231 -6.42 0.54 -32.82
C ARG A 231 -5.07 1.08 -32.38
N SER A 232 -4.90 1.26 -31.08
CA SER A 232 -3.65 1.63 -30.43
C SER A 232 -3.68 1.12 -29.00
N ALA A 233 -2.51 0.97 -28.37
CA ALA A 233 -2.44 0.51 -26.98
C ALA A 233 -3.22 1.45 -26.04
N GLU A 234 -3.10 2.77 -26.21
CA GLU A 234 -3.79 3.77 -25.39
C GLU A 234 -5.31 3.72 -25.57
N THR A 235 -5.77 3.55 -26.81
CA THR A 235 -7.20 3.48 -27.12
C THR A 235 -7.81 2.22 -26.55
N ASP A 236 -7.13 1.08 -26.72
CA ASP A 236 -7.63 -0.22 -26.29
C ASP A 236 -7.56 -0.38 -24.76
N LEU A 237 -6.57 0.24 -24.10
CA LEU A 237 -6.49 0.36 -22.63
C LEU A 237 -7.41 1.46 -22.06
N GLN A 238 -8.05 2.26 -22.92
CA GLN A 238 -8.94 3.36 -22.54
C GLN A 238 -8.22 4.40 -21.65
N LEU A 239 -7.01 4.79 -22.03
CA LEU A 239 -6.21 5.74 -21.26
C LEU A 239 -6.72 7.18 -21.45
N PRO A 240 -6.73 8.01 -20.38
CA PRO A 240 -6.91 9.45 -20.51
C PRO A 240 -5.81 10.07 -21.37
N ALA A 241 -6.10 11.20 -22.03
CA ALA A 241 -5.18 11.82 -22.99
C ALA A 241 -3.80 12.22 -22.42
N HIS A 242 -3.72 12.44 -21.10
CA HIS A 242 -2.50 12.78 -20.38
C HIS A 242 -1.69 11.56 -19.93
N PHE A 243 -2.11 10.33 -20.25
CA PHE A 243 -1.32 9.12 -20.10
C PHE A 243 -0.85 8.62 -21.47
N ALA A 244 0.26 7.89 -21.50
CA ALA A 244 0.82 7.23 -22.67
C ALA A 244 1.31 5.83 -22.33
N VAL A 245 1.47 4.97 -23.33
CA VAL A 245 2.15 3.68 -23.20
C VAL A 245 3.56 3.81 -23.75
N GLU A 246 4.56 3.50 -22.92
CA GLU A 246 5.95 3.37 -23.33
C GLU A 246 6.31 1.88 -23.39
N ILE A 247 6.97 1.46 -24.48
CA ILE A 247 7.44 0.08 -24.62
C ILE A 247 8.90 0.03 -24.22
N GLU A 248 9.20 -0.71 -23.16
CA GLU A 248 10.55 -0.89 -22.63
C GLU A 248 10.98 -2.35 -22.77
N GLN A 249 12.21 -2.58 -23.21
CA GLN A 249 12.79 -3.92 -23.31
C GLN A 249 13.94 -4.07 -22.31
N HIS A 250 13.83 -5.04 -21.41
CA HIS A 250 14.82 -5.34 -20.39
C HIS A 250 15.18 -6.83 -20.45
N GLY A 251 16.37 -7.14 -20.98
CA GLY A 251 16.79 -8.52 -21.22
C GLY A 251 15.86 -9.25 -22.20
N VAL A 252 15.25 -10.35 -21.73
CA VAL A 252 14.32 -11.18 -22.53
C VAL A 252 12.86 -10.74 -22.44
N ASP A 253 12.60 -9.72 -21.62
CA ASP A 253 11.27 -9.24 -21.30
C ASP A 253 10.97 -7.92 -22.00
N THR A 254 9.71 -7.76 -22.39
CA THR A 254 9.18 -6.53 -22.94
C THR A 254 8.01 -6.08 -22.06
N PHE A 255 8.03 -4.83 -21.67
CA PHE A 255 7.05 -4.22 -20.77
C PHE A 255 6.36 -3.07 -21.48
N TRP A 256 5.07 -2.95 -21.24
CA TRP A 256 4.28 -1.76 -21.55
C TRP A 256 4.12 -0.99 -20.25
N VAL A 257 4.67 0.21 -20.20
CA VAL A 257 4.63 1.07 -19.01
C VAL A 257 3.70 2.23 -19.29
N VAL A 258 2.58 2.27 -18.58
CA VAL A 258 1.63 3.38 -18.64
C VAL A 258 2.12 4.49 -17.73
N ARG A 259 2.45 5.66 -18.29
CA ARG A 259 2.95 6.83 -17.54
C ARG A 259 2.19 8.10 -17.90
N LYS A 260 2.22 9.08 -16.99
CA LYS A 260 1.74 10.44 -17.29
C LYS A 260 2.68 11.10 -18.30
N LYS A 261 2.13 11.79 -19.28
CA LYS A 261 2.89 12.64 -20.22
C LYS A 261 3.45 13.84 -19.44
N GLY A 262 4.75 14.10 -19.63
CA GLY A 262 5.43 15.29 -19.09
C GLY A 262 4.86 16.59 -19.62
#